data_AF-F1W3M0-F1
#
_entry.id   AF-F1W3M0-F1
#
_cell.length_a   1.000
_cell.length_b   1.000
_cell.length_c   1.000
_cell.angle_alpha   90.00
_cell.angle_beta   90.00
_cell.angle_gamma   90.00
#
_symmetry.space_group_name_H-M   'P 1'
#
loop_
_entity.id
_entity.type
_entity.pdbx_description
1 polymer ?
#
loop_
_entity_poly.entity_id
_entity_poly.type
_entity_poly.pdbx_seq_one_letter_code
_entity_poly.pdbx_strand_id
1 'polypeptide(L)'
;MLAIVKTKKTELLFLALFLRLLKPGGRAAVIVPDGVLFGSSKAHKELRRMIVEEQKLDAVISLPSGVFKPYAGVSTAILLFTKTNSGGTENVWFYDMKQDGWSLDDKRQPLLSENKLGFQGMKDGRSLLSDSEHLKNNLPDVLMRWGERDDGELERDRTDQSFCVPKFDIVGNDYDLSINRYKEVVHAVSEHLPPKEILARLAVLEAEIQAGMKELEGMLN
;
A
#
# COMPACT_ATOMS: atom_id res chain seq x y z
N MET A 1 -10.48 -26.82 -22.49
CA MET A 1 -10.07 -26.36 -21.14
C MET A 1 -10.34 -24.85 -21.09
N LEU A 2 -11.36 -24.40 -20.37
CA LEU A 2 -11.75 -22.98 -20.37
C LEU A 2 -10.74 -22.17 -19.55
N ALA A 3 -10.09 -21.19 -20.19
CA ALA A 3 -9.21 -20.27 -19.48
C ALA A 3 -10.05 -19.37 -18.58
N ILE A 4 -9.79 -19.40 -17.27
CA ILE A 4 -10.44 -18.55 -16.26
C ILE A 4 -10.32 -17.07 -16.67
N VAL A 5 -9.19 -16.67 -17.26
CA VAL A 5 -8.99 -15.35 -17.84
C VAL A 5 -8.13 -15.45 -19.10
N LYS A 6 -8.47 -14.71 -20.16
CA LYS A 6 -7.68 -14.67 -21.40
C LYS A 6 -6.59 -13.59 -21.30
N THR A 7 -5.36 -13.97 -20.97
CA THR A 7 -4.22 -13.05 -20.84
C THR A 7 -2.88 -13.76 -21.06
N LYS A 8 -1.84 -12.98 -21.40
CA LYS A 8 -0.44 -13.43 -21.43
C LYS A 8 0.38 -12.94 -20.22
N LYS A 9 -0.25 -12.12 -19.37
CA LYS A 9 0.38 -11.57 -18.16
C LYS A 9 0.51 -12.65 -17.11
N THR A 10 1.75 -13.00 -16.78
CA THR A 10 2.11 -14.10 -15.89
C THR A 10 1.49 -13.94 -14.51
N GLU A 11 1.46 -12.72 -13.97
CA GLU A 11 0.89 -12.39 -12.66
C GLU A 11 -0.61 -12.75 -12.55
N LEU A 12 -1.39 -12.50 -13.61
CA LEU A 12 -2.81 -12.84 -13.65
C LEU A 12 -3.02 -14.35 -13.85
N LEU A 13 -2.13 -15.00 -14.61
CA LEU A 13 -2.18 -16.45 -14.83
C LEU A 13 -1.91 -17.22 -13.53
N PHE A 14 -0.99 -16.75 -12.68
CA PHE A 14 -0.73 -17.37 -11.38
C PHE A 14 -1.90 -17.22 -10.41
N LEU A 15 -2.55 -16.06 -10.34
CA LEU A 15 -3.77 -15.90 -9.53
C LEU A 15 -4.90 -16.83 -9.99
N ALA A 16 -5.14 -16.89 -11.30
CA ALA A 16 -6.10 -17.84 -11.87
C ALA A 16 -5.74 -19.30 -11.55
N LEU A 17 -4.44 -19.64 -11.57
CA LEU A 17 -3.95 -20.95 -11.20
C LEU A 17 -4.21 -21.26 -9.71
N PHE A 18 -3.94 -20.32 -8.80
CA PHE A 18 -4.22 -20.52 -7.37
C PHE A 18 -5.70 -20.77 -7.12
N LEU A 19 -6.59 -19.98 -7.73
CA LEU A 19 -8.04 -20.19 -7.66
C LEU A 19 -8.46 -21.57 -8.17
N ARG A 20 -7.77 -22.12 -9.17
CA ARG A 20 -8.04 -23.45 -9.70
C ARG A 20 -7.54 -24.56 -8.78
N LEU A 21 -6.39 -24.38 -8.14
CA LEU A 21 -5.74 -25.41 -7.33
C LEU A 21 -6.29 -25.49 -5.91
N LEU A 22 -6.79 -24.37 -5.36
CA LEU A 22 -7.43 -24.35 -4.06
C LEU A 22 -8.70 -25.22 -4.08
N LYS A 23 -8.90 -25.98 -3.01
CA LYS A 23 -10.19 -26.63 -2.72
C LYS A 23 -11.17 -25.58 -2.16
N PRO A 24 -12.50 -25.76 -2.28
CA PRO A 24 -13.45 -24.95 -1.53
C PRO A 24 -13.12 -24.94 -0.03
N GLY A 25 -13.16 -23.77 0.59
CA GLY A 25 -12.67 -23.49 1.96
C GLY A 25 -11.16 -23.25 2.07
N GLY A 26 -10.40 -23.48 0.99
CA GLY A 26 -8.95 -23.23 0.95
C GLY A 26 -8.65 -21.72 0.92
N ARG A 27 -7.58 -21.32 1.60
CA ARG A 27 -7.14 -19.92 1.75
C ARG A 27 -5.81 -19.69 1.06
N ALA A 28 -5.60 -18.49 0.55
CA ALA A 28 -4.32 -18.06 0.01
C ALA A 28 -3.99 -16.63 0.44
N ALA A 29 -2.69 -16.40 0.64
CA ALA A 29 -2.08 -15.07 0.74
C ALA A 29 -1.10 -14.96 -0.42
N VAL A 30 -1.34 -14.03 -1.35
CA VAL A 30 -0.59 -13.93 -2.61
C VAL A 30 -0.01 -12.53 -2.75
N ILE A 31 1.30 -12.43 -2.88
CA ILE A 31 1.98 -11.17 -3.22
C ILE A 31 1.81 -10.92 -4.72
N VAL A 32 1.31 -9.75 -5.06
CA VAL A 32 1.09 -9.31 -6.44
C VAL A 32 1.65 -7.90 -6.64
N PRO A 33 2.11 -7.53 -7.85
CA PRO A 33 2.40 -6.14 -8.16
C PRO A 33 1.10 -5.32 -8.16
N ASP A 34 1.21 -4.05 -7.77
CA ASP A 34 0.10 -3.10 -7.68
C ASP A 34 -0.76 -3.03 -8.95
N GLY A 35 -0.17 -3.21 -10.13
CA GLY A 35 -0.90 -3.24 -11.40
C GLY A 35 -2.01 -4.31 -11.47
N VAL A 36 -1.95 -5.36 -10.64
CA VAL A 36 -3.04 -6.34 -10.52
C VAL A 36 -4.29 -5.71 -9.87
N LEU A 37 -4.11 -4.81 -8.91
CA LEU A 37 -5.17 -4.20 -8.12
C LEU A 37 -6.02 -3.21 -8.90
N PHE A 38 -5.42 -2.47 -9.84
CA PHE A 38 -6.11 -1.39 -10.57
C PHE A 38 -5.95 -1.46 -12.08
N GLY A 39 -5.27 -2.49 -12.62
CA GLY A 39 -5.09 -2.65 -14.06
C GLY A 39 -6.42 -2.57 -14.82
N SER A 40 -6.43 -1.85 -15.95
CA SER A 40 -7.65 -1.49 -16.68
C SER A 40 -8.05 -2.48 -17.77
N SER A 41 -7.18 -3.43 -18.12
CA SER A 41 -7.52 -4.41 -19.16
C SER A 41 -8.64 -5.33 -18.68
N LYS A 42 -9.46 -5.83 -19.62
CA LYS A 42 -10.56 -6.75 -19.33
C LYS A 42 -10.14 -7.92 -18.44
N ALA A 43 -8.94 -8.46 -18.64
CA ALA A 43 -8.43 -9.57 -17.86
C ALA A 43 -8.19 -9.21 -16.37
N HIS A 44 -7.71 -8.00 -16.08
CA HIS A 44 -7.51 -7.59 -14.68
C HIS A 44 -8.86 -7.38 -13.99
N LYS A 45 -9.76 -6.63 -14.63
CA LYS A 45 -11.11 -6.37 -14.11
C LYS A 45 -11.87 -7.67 -13.85
N GLU A 46 -11.85 -8.60 -14.80
CA GLU A 46 -12.53 -9.88 -14.68
C GLU A 46 -11.96 -10.74 -13.55
N LEU A 47 -10.64 -10.75 -13.38
CA LEU A 47 -10.00 -11.50 -12.28
C LEU A 47 -10.38 -10.91 -10.92
N ARG A 48 -10.35 -9.58 -10.76
CA ARG A 48 -10.76 -8.92 -9.51
C ARG A 48 -12.25 -9.12 -9.23
N ARG A 49 -13.09 -8.96 -10.25
CA ARG A 49 -14.53 -9.28 -10.19
C ARG A 49 -14.73 -10.71 -9.68
N MET A 50 -14.05 -11.70 -10.27
CA MET A 50 -14.17 -13.10 -9.85
C MET A 50 -13.78 -13.31 -8.38
N ILE A 51 -12.68 -12.70 -7.94
CA ILE A 51 -12.23 -12.81 -6.55
C ILE A 51 -13.25 -12.19 -5.58
N VAL A 52 -13.83 -11.03 -5.92
CA VAL A 52 -14.78 -10.30 -5.07
C VAL A 52 -16.18 -10.93 -5.09
N GLU A 53 -16.66 -11.35 -6.27
CA GLU A 53 -18.03 -11.83 -6.48
C GLU A 53 -18.19 -13.32 -6.18
N GLU A 54 -17.25 -14.13 -6.63
CA GLU A 54 -17.40 -15.60 -6.62
C GLU A 54 -16.61 -16.26 -5.49
N GLN A 55 -15.67 -15.53 -4.90
CA GLN A 55 -14.86 -15.96 -3.76
C GLN A 55 -15.05 -15.01 -2.59
N LYS A 56 -14.35 -15.28 -1.47
CA LYS A 56 -14.29 -14.37 -0.34
C LYS A 56 -12.93 -13.68 -0.34
N LEU A 57 -12.89 -12.40 -0.69
CA LEU A 57 -11.72 -11.55 -0.50
C LEU A 57 -11.75 -11.04 0.94
N ASP A 58 -10.78 -11.47 1.74
CA ASP A 58 -10.72 -11.11 3.15
C ASP A 58 -9.91 -9.80 3.35
N ALA A 59 -8.80 -9.61 2.63
CA ALA A 59 -7.99 -8.39 2.73
C ALA A 59 -7.09 -8.07 1.54
N VAL A 60 -6.68 -6.80 1.50
CA VAL A 60 -5.62 -6.26 0.65
C VAL A 60 -4.63 -5.47 1.51
N ILE A 61 -3.40 -5.95 1.64
CA ILE A 61 -2.33 -5.27 2.37
C ILE A 61 -1.40 -4.63 1.36
N SER A 62 -1.39 -3.30 1.28
CA SER A 62 -0.48 -2.56 0.39
C SER A 62 0.91 -2.52 1.01
N LEU A 63 1.93 -2.81 0.20
CA LEU A 63 3.34 -2.79 0.55
C LEU A 63 4.04 -1.68 -0.26
N PRO A 64 4.84 -0.82 0.38
CA PRO A 64 5.48 0.29 -0.30
C PRO A 64 6.57 -0.20 -1.27
N SER A 65 6.86 0.62 -2.27
CA SER A 65 8.01 0.38 -3.14
C SER A 65 9.29 0.27 -2.32
N GLY A 66 10.09 -0.75 -2.59
CA GLY A 66 11.37 -0.96 -1.90
C GLY A 66 11.39 -2.15 -0.94
N VAL A 67 10.23 -2.70 -0.57
CA VAL A 67 10.14 -3.93 0.25
C VAL A 67 10.85 -5.12 -0.40
N PHE A 68 10.95 -5.15 -1.74
CA PHE A 68 11.63 -6.21 -2.49
C PHE A 68 12.93 -5.74 -3.17
N LYS A 69 13.45 -4.57 -2.83
CA LYS A 69 14.77 -4.13 -3.31
C LYS A 69 15.88 -5.01 -2.74
N PRO A 70 17.00 -5.19 -3.48
CA PRO A 70 17.32 -4.58 -4.78
C PRO A 70 16.69 -5.29 -5.99
N TYR A 71 15.92 -6.37 -5.78
CA TYR A 71 15.43 -7.22 -6.88
C TYR A 71 14.21 -6.64 -7.60
N ALA A 72 13.31 -5.96 -6.89
CA ALA A 72 12.14 -5.32 -7.47
C ALA A 72 11.86 -3.96 -6.79
N GLY A 73 11.71 -2.93 -7.63
CA GLY A 73 11.44 -1.55 -7.18
C GLY A 73 9.97 -1.16 -7.18
N VAL A 74 9.07 -2.00 -7.70
CA VAL A 74 7.63 -1.70 -7.78
C VAL A 74 6.95 -1.88 -6.42
N SER A 75 5.89 -1.12 -6.17
CA SER A 75 4.96 -1.40 -5.08
C SER A 75 4.21 -2.70 -5.34
N THR A 76 3.84 -3.36 -4.25
CA THR A 76 3.18 -4.66 -4.28
C THR A 76 2.08 -4.71 -3.24
N ALA A 77 1.23 -5.72 -3.28
CA ALA A 77 0.26 -5.96 -2.23
C ALA A 77 0.11 -7.45 -1.96
N ILE A 78 -0.39 -7.77 -0.77
CA ILE A 78 -0.79 -9.12 -0.39
C ILE A 78 -2.31 -9.21 -0.51
N LEU A 79 -2.79 -10.10 -1.38
CA LEU A 79 -4.21 -10.47 -1.46
C LEU A 79 -4.47 -11.68 -0.56
N LEU A 80 -5.39 -11.54 0.38
CA LEU A 80 -5.84 -12.62 1.25
C LEU A 80 -7.26 -13.00 0.84
N PHE A 81 -7.45 -14.23 0.37
CA PHE A 81 -8.76 -14.70 -0.06
C PHE A 81 -8.99 -16.17 0.24
N THR A 82 -10.26 -16.52 0.40
CA THR A 82 -10.76 -17.86 0.59
C THR A 82 -11.56 -18.29 -0.63
N LYS A 83 -11.25 -19.45 -1.21
CA LYS A 83 -12.04 -20.03 -2.30
C LYS A 83 -13.36 -20.56 -1.75
N THR A 84 -14.48 -20.05 -2.25
CA THR A 84 -15.82 -20.48 -1.83
C THR A 84 -16.66 -20.97 -3.02
N ASN A 85 -16.42 -20.45 -4.23
CA ASN A 85 -17.27 -20.62 -5.42
C ASN A 85 -18.73 -20.14 -5.23
N SER A 86 -19.02 -19.39 -4.17
CA SER A 86 -20.35 -18.91 -3.83
C SER A 86 -20.34 -17.46 -3.33
N GLY A 87 -19.22 -16.76 -3.48
CA GLY A 87 -19.01 -15.42 -2.90
C GLY A 87 -18.74 -15.46 -1.40
N GLY A 88 -19.18 -14.43 -0.68
CA GLY A 88 -18.96 -14.28 0.76
C GLY A 88 -18.10 -13.07 1.14
N THR A 89 -17.68 -12.26 0.16
CA THR A 89 -17.09 -10.93 0.41
C THR A 89 -18.19 -9.97 0.85
N GLU A 90 -18.13 -9.48 2.09
CA GLU A 90 -19.02 -8.45 2.60
C GLU A 90 -18.25 -7.13 2.79
N ASN A 91 -17.18 -7.20 3.56
CA ASN A 91 -16.18 -6.14 3.73
C ASN A 91 -14.80 -6.69 3.38
N VAL A 92 -13.94 -5.84 2.82
CA VAL A 92 -12.54 -6.15 2.56
C VAL A 92 -11.70 -5.27 3.45
N TRP A 93 -10.82 -5.88 4.24
CA TRP A 93 -9.92 -5.14 5.11
C TRP A 93 -8.72 -4.63 4.30
N PHE A 94 -8.47 -3.33 4.35
CA PHE A 94 -7.33 -2.70 3.71
C PHE A 94 -6.33 -2.25 4.76
N TYR A 95 -5.04 -2.50 4.51
CA TYR A 95 -3.96 -2.02 5.35
C TYR A 95 -2.88 -1.32 4.50
N ASP A 96 -2.48 -0.12 4.92
CA ASP A 96 -1.45 0.70 4.29
C ASP A 96 -0.10 0.53 5.00
N MET A 97 0.72 -0.43 4.55
CA MET A 97 2.05 -0.62 5.11
C MET A 97 2.99 0.49 4.64
N LYS A 98 3.67 1.14 5.59
CA LYS A 98 4.65 2.20 5.33
C LYS A 98 6.07 1.73 5.47
N GLN A 99 6.34 0.81 6.37
CA GLN A 99 7.67 0.24 6.60
C GLN A 99 7.60 -1.21 7.08
N ASP A 100 8.62 -2.01 6.72
CA ASP A 100 8.73 -3.43 7.08
C ASP A 100 9.86 -3.73 8.08
N GLY A 101 10.44 -2.69 8.70
CA GLY A 101 11.61 -2.79 9.58
C GLY A 101 12.93 -2.47 8.89
N TRP A 102 12.96 -2.32 7.57
CA TRP A 102 14.17 -2.09 6.79
C TRP A 102 14.06 -0.81 5.96
N SER A 103 15.19 -0.19 5.62
CA SER A 103 15.20 0.89 4.64
C SER A 103 14.62 0.40 3.31
N LEU A 104 13.89 1.26 2.61
CA LEU A 104 13.26 0.97 1.31
C LEU A 104 14.18 1.32 0.12
N ASP A 105 15.48 1.35 0.37
CA ASP A 105 16.54 1.55 -0.62
C ASP A 105 17.23 0.22 -0.98
N ASP A 106 18.16 0.26 -1.93
CA ASP A 106 18.82 -0.96 -2.42
C ASP A 106 19.70 -1.63 -1.38
N LYS A 107 20.06 -0.92 -0.30
CA LYS A 107 20.90 -1.45 0.77
C LYS A 107 20.13 -2.27 1.78
N ARG A 108 18.81 -2.05 1.92
CA ARG A 108 17.92 -2.73 2.88
C ARG A 108 18.59 -2.87 4.25
N GLN A 109 18.87 -1.74 4.89
CA GLN A 109 19.49 -1.71 6.22
C GLN A 109 18.41 -1.75 7.30
N PRO A 110 18.64 -2.47 8.41
CA PRO A 110 17.64 -2.56 9.48
C PRO A 110 17.47 -1.20 10.15
N LEU A 111 16.22 -0.80 10.40
CA LEU A 111 15.86 0.46 11.05
C LEU A 111 15.66 0.32 12.57
N LEU A 112 15.58 -0.93 13.04
CA LEU A 112 15.39 -1.34 14.42
C LEU A 112 16.38 -2.44 14.79
N SER A 113 16.52 -2.73 16.09
CA SER A 113 17.27 -3.88 16.58
C SER A 113 16.61 -5.19 16.12
N GLU A 114 17.40 -6.25 15.95
CA GLU A 114 16.94 -7.52 15.36
C GLU A 114 15.70 -8.11 16.04
N ASN A 115 15.63 -8.02 17.38
CA ASN A 115 14.50 -8.49 18.18
C ASN A 115 13.19 -7.70 17.97
N LYS A 116 13.24 -6.60 17.21
CA LYS A 116 12.10 -5.75 16.85
C LYS A 116 11.80 -5.77 15.35
N LEU A 117 12.55 -6.54 14.57
CA LEU A 117 12.31 -6.72 13.13
C LEU A 117 11.29 -7.82 12.86
N GLY A 118 10.63 -7.73 11.71
CA GLY A 118 9.58 -8.68 11.33
C GLY A 118 8.42 -8.66 12.33
N PHE A 119 7.86 -9.84 12.58
CA PHE A 119 6.77 -10.04 13.55
C PHE A 119 7.25 -10.20 15.01
N GLN A 120 8.57 -10.16 15.27
CA GLN A 120 9.14 -10.43 16.60
C GLN A 120 8.84 -9.32 17.61
N GLY A 121 8.48 -8.13 17.13
CA GLY A 121 7.95 -7.05 17.95
C GLY A 121 6.56 -7.33 18.53
N MET A 122 6.09 -8.57 18.59
CA MET A 122 4.83 -8.95 19.23
C MET A 122 5.02 -9.86 20.43
N LYS A 123 4.14 -9.70 21.43
CA LYS A 123 4.00 -10.64 22.55
C LYS A 123 2.53 -10.73 22.96
N ASP A 124 2.04 -11.95 23.15
CA ASP A 124 0.67 -12.26 23.57
C ASP A 124 -0.41 -11.57 22.70
N GLY A 125 -0.16 -11.51 21.37
CA GLY A 125 -1.07 -10.91 20.39
C GLY A 125 -1.00 -9.38 20.31
N ARG A 126 -0.07 -8.72 21.02
CA ARG A 126 0.07 -7.26 21.01
C ARG A 126 1.41 -6.84 20.43
N SER A 127 1.41 -5.75 19.67
CA SER A 127 2.64 -5.06 19.28
C SER A 127 3.30 -4.48 20.54
N LEU A 128 4.60 -4.74 20.70
CA LEU A 128 5.48 -4.17 21.72
C LEU A 128 6.27 -2.97 21.20
N LEU A 129 6.07 -2.60 19.94
CA LEU A 129 6.69 -1.42 19.35
C LEU A 129 6.02 -0.17 19.89
N SER A 130 6.82 0.83 20.28
CA SER A 130 6.31 2.16 20.55
C SER A 130 5.83 2.84 19.26
N ASP A 131 5.10 3.96 19.37
CA ASP A 131 4.62 4.71 18.20
C ASP A 131 5.76 5.11 17.24
N SER A 132 6.92 5.49 17.78
CA SER A 132 8.09 5.86 16.96
C SER A 132 8.76 4.67 16.30
N GLU A 133 8.64 3.47 16.87
CA GLU A 133 9.13 2.22 16.30
C GLU A 133 8.15 1.65 15.27
N HIS A 134 6.84 1.83 15.47
CA HIS A 134 5.80 1.49 14.51
C HIS A 134 6.02 2.23 13.18
N LEU A 135 6.44 3.50 13.21
CA LEU A 135 6.81 4.24 12.00
C LEU A 135 7.93 3.57 11.18
N LYS A 136 8.67 2.64 11.77
CA LYS A 136 9.79 1.91 11.14
C LYS A 136 9.47 0.45 10.86
N ASN A 137 8.47 -0.15 11.50
CA ASN A 137 8.06 -1.53 11.26
C ASN A 137 6.57 -1.71 11.57
N ASN A 138 5.77 -1.92 10.52
CA ASN A 138 4.32 -2.12 10.64
C ASN A 138 3.90 -3.59 10.73
N LEU A 139 4.81 -4.55 10.50
CA LEU A 139 4.43 -5.97 10.43
C LEU A 139 3.76 -6.51 11.70
N PRO A 140 4.19 -6.15 12.93
CA PRO A 140 3.48 -6.51 14.16
C PRO A 140 2.04 -5.98 14.19
N ASP A 141 1.83 -4.73 13.79
CA ASP A 141 0.51 -4.07 13.80
C ASP A 141 -0.44 -4.68 12.76
N VAL A 142 0.08 -4.98 11.56
CA VAL A 142 -0.68 -5.71 10.52
C VAL A 142 -1.27 -7.00 11.09
N LEU A 143 -0.46 -7.80 11.78
CA LEU A 143 -0.88 -9.11 12.28
C LEU A 143 -1.85 -8.99 13.47
N MET A 144 -1.63 -8.02 14.36
CA MET A 144 -2.52 -7.71 15.47
C MET A 144 -3.90 -7.28 14.94
N ARG A 145 -3.95 -6.26 14.09
CA ARG A 145 -5.20 -5.70 13.53
C ARG A 145 -5.91 -6.64 12.56
N TRP A 146 -5.18 -7.51 11.87
CA TRP A 146 -5.79 -8.59 11.10
C TRP A 146 -6.69 -9.47 11.99
N GLY A 147 -6.33 -9.65 13.26
CA GLY A 147 -7.17 -10.33 14.25
C GLY A 147 -8.49 -9.61 14.53
N GLU A 148 -8.48 -8.27 14.44
CA GLU A 148 -9.58 -7.36 14.75
C GLU A 148 -10.39 -6.91 13.50
N ARG A 149 -10.13 -7.54 12.35
CA ARG A 149 -10.74 -7.14 11.07
C ARG A 149 -12.28 -7.29 11.03
N ASP A 150 -12.81 -8.22 11.82
CA ASP A 150 -14.24 -8.56 11.87
C ASP A 150 -14.95 -7.86 13.04
N ASP A 151 -14.23 -7.05 13.84
CA ASP A 151 -14.77 -6.28 14.96
C ASP A 151 -14.30 -4.81 14.92
N GLY A 152 -13.22 -4.44 15.61
CA GLY A 152 -12.78 -3.06 15.80
C GLY A 152 -12.38 -2.34 14.52
N GLU A 153 -11.88 -3.07 13.51
CA GLU A 153 -11.50 -2.46 12.23
C GLU A 153 -12.70 -2.06 11.36
N LEU A 154 -13.91 -2.56 11.65
CA LEU A 154 -15.13 -2.16 10.93
C LEU A 154 -15.55 -0.71 11.24
N GLU A 155 -15.14 -0.19 12.39
CA GLU A 155 -15.49 1.17 12.87
C GLU A 155 -14.42 2.21 12.53
N ARG A 156 -13.32 1.82 11.88
CA ARG A 156 -12.20 2.71 11.57
C ARG A 156 -12.48 3.61 10.38
N ASP A 157 -11.96 4.83 10.47
CA ASP A 157 -12.13 5.83 9.43
C ASP A 157 -11.19 5.59 8.24
N ARG A 158 -11.61 6.05 7.06
CA ARG A 158 -10.81 5.95 5.82
C ARG A 158 -9.53 6.81 5.84
N THR A 159 -9.36 7.65 6.84
CA THR A 159 -8.13 8.41 7.10
C THR A 159 -7.05 7.59 7.79
N ASP A 160 -7.44 6.47 8.42
CA ASP A 160 -6.55 5.63 9.20
C ASP A 160 -5.58 4.81 8.33
N GLN A 161 -4.64 4.15 9.02
CA GLN A 161 -3.69 3.24 8.37
C GLN A 161 -4.38 1.97 7.83
N SER A 162 -5.45 1.53 8.50
CA SER A 162 -6.27 0.40 8.09
C SER A 162 -7.74 0.66 8.37
N PHE A 163 -8.59 0.09 7.52
CA PHE A 163 -10.03 0.22 7.57
C PHE A 163 -10.70 -0.82 6.67
N CYS A 164 -11.97 -1.09 6.91
CA CYS A 164 -12.78 -1.98 6.09
C CYS A 164 -13.54 -1.22 5.00
N VAL A 165 -13.56 -1.77 3.78
CA VAL A 165 -14.33 -1.23 2.66
C VAL A 165 -15.45 -2.21 2.30
N PRO A 166 -16.72 -1.76 2.30
CA PRO A 166 -17.83 -2.59 1.88
C PRO A 166 -17.71 -3.02 0.42
N LYS A 167 -18.16 -4.24 0.12
CA LYS A 167 -18.17 -4.78 -1.25
C LYS A 167 -18.86 -3.84 -2.25
N PHE A 168 -19.95 -3.19 -1.86
CA PHE A 168 -20.70 -2.32 -2.78
C PHE A 168 -19.86 -1.13 -3.27
N ASP A 169 -18.98 -0.59 -2.44
CA ASP A 169 -18.05 0.48 -2.83
C ASP A 169 -16.99 -0.04 -3.81
N ILE A 170 -16.51 -1.26 -3.60
CA ILE A 170 -15.55 -1.92 -4.51
C ILE A 170 -16.19 -2.14 -5.88
N VAL A 171 -17.43 -2.63 -5.91
CA VAL A 171 -18.19 -2.79 -7.16
C VAL A 171 -18.42 -1.43 -7.83
N GLY A 172 -18.79 -0.40 -7.06
CA GLY A 172 -18.98 0.97 -7.55
C GLY A 172 -17.71 1.61 -8.13
N ASN A 173 -16.54 1.19 -7.65
CA ASN A 173 -15.23 1.61 -8.14
C ASN A 173 -14.62 0.63 -9.16
N ASP A 174 -15.45 -0.09 -9.91
CA ASP A 174 -15.03 -0.98 -11.02
C ASP A 174 -14.00 -2.05 -10.57
N TYR A 175 -14.22 -2.57 -9.36
CA TYR A 175 -13.39 -3.56 -8.70
C TYR A 175 -11.93 -3.12 -8.51
N ASP A 176 -11.64 -1.81 -8.43
CA ASP A 176 -10.31 -1.30 -8.08
C ASP A 176 -9.98 -1.73 -6.63
N LEU A 177 -8.91 -2.50 -6.46
CA LEU A 177 -8.46 -3.00 -5.16
C LEU A 177 -7.26 -2.20 -4.63
N SER A 178 -6.99 -1.01 -5.16
CA SER A 178 -5.99 -0.11 -4.62
C SER A 178 -6.50 0.59 -3.38
N ILE A 179 -5.76 0.54 -2.26
CA ILE A 179 -6.16 1.26 -1.04
C ILE A 179 -6.32 2.77 -1.29
N ASN A 180 -5.51 3.35 -2.19
CA ASN A 180 -5.55 4.77 -2.53
C ASN A 180 -6.87 5.19 -3.18
N ARG A 181 -7.67 4.24 -3.66
CA ARG A 181 -9.02 4.53 -4.17
C ARG A 181 -9.98 4.93 -3.04
N TYR A 182 -9.77 4.38 -1.85
CA TYR A 182 -10.68 4.47 -0.71
C TYR A 182 -10.15 5.32 0.43
N LYS A 183 -8.83 5.53 0.48
CA LYS A 183 -8.18 6.30 1.53
C LYS A 183 -8.51 7.78 1.40
N GLU A 184 -8.95 8.40 2.49
CA GLU A 184 -9.21 9.83 2.57
C GLU A 184 -7.96 10.54 3.09
N VAL A 185 -7.42 11.44 2.29
CA VAL A 185 -6.26 12.25 2.69
C VAL A 185 -6.77 13.55 3.27
N VAL A 186 -6.67 13.70 4.60
CA VAL A 186 -6.89 14.99 5.25
C VAL A 186 -5.72 15.89 4.90
N HIS A 187 -5.91 16.73 3.88
CA HIS A 187 -4.97 17.80 3.61
C HIS A 187 -5.11 18.84 4.74
N ALA A 188 -4.17 18.82 5.69
CA ALA A 188 -3.94 20.00 6.50
C ALA A 188 -3.66 21.15 5.52
N VAL A 189 -4.41 22.25 5.63
CA VAL A 189 -4.13 23.44 4.83
C VAL A 189 -2.71 23.86 5.18
N SER A 190 -1.77 23.54 4.30
CA SER A 190 -0.43 24.09 4.36
C SER A 190 -0.61 25.58 4.13
N GLU A 191 -0.33 26.39 5.15
CA GLU A 191 -0.17 27.83 4.99
C GLU A 191 0.98 28.08 4.02
N HIS A 192 0.66 28.13 2.72
CA HIS A 192 1.59 28.59 1.72
C HIS A 192 1.61 30.11 1.76
N LEU A 193 2.82 30.67 1.78
CA LEU A 193 3.00 32.10 1.55
C LEU A 193 2.33 32.48 0.22
N PRO A 194 1.58 33.60 0.16
CA PRO A 194 0.98 34.06 -1.08
C PRO A 194 2.02 34.14 -2.21
N PRO A 195 1.67 33.84 -3.47
CA PRO A 195 2.62 33.90 -4.59
C PRO A 195 3.39 35.23 -4.69
N LYS A 196 2.78 36.35 -4.28
CA LYS A 196 3.45 37.67 -4.22
C LYS A 196 4.60 37.71 -3.23
N GLU A 197 4.48 37.07 -2.07
CA GLU A 197 5.55 37.02 -1.07
C GLU A 197 6.69 36.10 -1.53
N ILE A 198 6.35 34.99 -2.19
CA ILE A 198 7.34 34.10 -2.83
C ILE A 198 8.15 34.88 -3.88
N LEU A 199 7.47 35.61 -4.77
CA LEU A 199 8.11 36.43 -5.81
C LEU A 199 8.96 37.56 -5.22
N ALA A 200 8.48 38.23 -4.17
CA ALA A 200 9.25 39.26 -3.48
C ALA A 200 10.55 38.70 -2.88
N ARG A 201 10.48 37.52 -2.25
CA ARG A 201 11.64 36.85 -1.68
C ARG A 201 12.63 36.40 -2.77
N LEU A 202 12.14 35.90 -3.91
CA LEU A 202 12.99 35.53 -5.04
C LEU A 202 13.75 36.74 -5.60
N ALA A 203 13.09 37.90 -5.73
CA ALA A 203 13.75 39.12 -6.21
C ALA A 203 14.89 39.58 -5.28
N VAL A 204 14.72 39.42 -3.95
CA VAL A 204 15.77 39.72 -2.97
C VAL A 204 16.96 38.77 -3.14
N LEU A 205 16.70 37.46 -3.24
CA LEU A 205 17.74 36.45 -3.45
C LEU A 205 18.51 36.68 -4.76
N GLU A 206 17.82 37.05 -5.84
CA GLU A 206 18.46 37.35 -7.12
C GLU A 206 19.38 38.57 -7.02
N ALA A 207 18.97 39.62 -6.28
CA ALA A 207 19.81 40.78 -6.03
C ALA A 207 21.07 40.42 -5.21
N GLU A 208 20.94 39.55 -4.21
CA GLU A 208 22.07 39.05 -3.41
C GLU A 208 23.05 38.23 -4.26
N ILE A 209 22.54 37.35 -5.14
CA ILE A 209 23.37 36.56 -6.06
C ILE A 209 24.12 37.46 -7.04
N GLN A 210 23.45 38.46 -7.62
CA GLN A 210 24.06 39.41 -8.54
C GLN A 210 25.15 40.25 -7.86
N ALA A 211 24.91 40.68 -6.61
CA ALA A 211 25.92 41.40 -5.83
C ALA A 211 27.16 40.54 -5.57
N GLY A 212 26.97 39.29 -5.14
CA GLY A 212 28.07 38.35 -4.90
C GLY A 212 28.85 38.00 -6.17
N MET A 213 28.17 37.84 -7.31
CA MET A 213 28.84 37.63 -8.60
C MET A 213 29.74 38.80 -8.98
N LYS A 214 29.25 40.04 -8.81
CA LYS A 214 30.00 41.26 -9.14
C LYS A 214 31.23 41.45 -8.24
N GLU A 215 31.11 41.09 -6.96
CA GLU A 215 32.25 41.08 -6.04
C GLU A 215 33.32 40.08 -6.50
N LEU A 216 32.90 38.86 -6.89
CA LEU A 216 33.81 37.83 -7.39
C LEU A 216 34.53 38.26 -8.68
N GLU A 217 33.82 38.87 -9.63
CA GLU A 217 34.40 39.44 -10.86
C GLU A 217 35.41 40.56 -10.57
N GLY A 218 35.15 41.37 -9.53
CA GLY A 218 36.06 42.42 -9.09
C GLY A 218 37.36 41.90 -8.47
N MET A 219 37.36 40.69 -7.92
CA MET A 219 38.54 40.03 -7.34
C MET A 219 39.41 39.31 -8.38
N LEU A 220 38.88 39.06 -9.58
CA LEU A 220 39.56 38.37 -10.67
C LEU A 220 40.27 39.34 -11.65
N ASN A 221 40.05 40.64 -11.51
CA ASN A 221 40.73 41.71 -12.25
C ASN A 221 41.72 42.46 -11.34
#